data_AF-A0A1T4Q222-F1
#
_entry.id   AF-A0A1T4Q222-F1
#
_cell.length_a   1.000
_cell.length_b   1.000
_cell.length_c   1.000
_cell.angle_alpha   90.00
_cell.angle_beta   90.00
_cell.angle_gamma   90.00
#
_symmetry.space_group_name_H-M   'P 1'
#
loop_
_entity.id
_entity.type
_entity.pdbx_description
1 polymer ?
#
loop_
_entity_poly.entity_id
_entity_poly.type
_entity_poly.pdbx_seq_one_letter_code
_entity_poly.pdbx_strand_id
1 'polypeptide(L)'
;MTRNDRNRLVVWFWLGAFILFTPRLCAQTMAANAENAAANRQTFVDYGKKYIGRPYVNGATGPNSFDCSGLIYTVARESIGYQLPRTVKGIYSFCKIIDESEREPGDLVFFRTTASGDPSHVGIYIGNGHFLNAASDGPNTGVILSSLKENYWKGKYYKTGRFLPPSKILAENNTASSKNSESVSKAGLSGKNSSSRQTSRQNGNFTDKIILDGMFCLDWNFFTPDNFMLTFRGIAGTVHATYEGKNLKPGIGTTVRWDSGTGVIQLPLIFSLTMTDYMRIFAGPVFTIGTPYLPGNNDERIKASVFPGILGISFNSPSFKAGKTDISFVQDIHYTVFNDTDGSALNALKSFATGLVFSSGVRVTIPLRELIK
;
A
#
# COMPACT_ATOMS: atom_id res chain seq x y z
N MET A 1 -28.45 -41.80 -11.78
CA MET A 1 -27.85 -40.46 -11.81
C MET A 1 -26.79 -40.42 -12.90
N THR A 2 -26.95 -39.58 -13.91
CA THR A 2 -26.00 -39.56 -15.04
C THR A 2 -24.69 -38.89 -14.63
N ARG A 3 -23.59 -39.13 -15.36
CA ARG A 3 -22.28 -38.50 -15.11
C ARG A 3 -22.35 -36.96 -15.13
N ASN A 4 -23.34 -36.40 -15.84
CA ASN A 4 -23.59 -34.97 -15.93
C ASN A 4 -24.22 -34.39 -14.65
N ASP A 5 -25.04 -35.17 -13.95
CA ASP A 5 -25.72 -34.73 -12.72
C ASP A 5 -24.76 -34.64 -11.52
N ARG A 6 -23.77 -35.54 -11.47
CA ARG A 6 -22.71 -35.50 -10.43
C ARG A 6 -21.78 -34.30 -10.60
N ASN A 7 -21.44 -33.92 -11.84
CA ASN A 7 -20.62 -32.75 -12.11
C ASN A 7 -21.37 -31.44 -11.79
N ARG A 8 -22.68 -31.39 -12.05
CA ARG A 8 -23.52 -30.25 -11.66
C ARG A 8 -23.61 -30.11 -10.14
N LEU A 9 -23.83 -31.19 -9.40
CA LEU A 9 -23.88 -31.15 -7.93
C LEU A 9 -22.57 -30.68 -7.30
N VAL A 10 -21.44 -31.14 -7.84
CA VAL A 10 -20.08 -30.72 -7.39
C VAL A 10 -19.86 -29.25 -7.70
N VAL A 11 -20.24 -28.76 -8.89
CA VAL A 11 -20.15 -27.34 -9.24
C VAL A 11 -21.01 -26.47 -8.32
N TRP A 12 -22.24 -26.88 -7.99
CA TRP A 12 -23.11 -26.15 -7.05
C TRP A 12 -22.61 -26.21 -5.60
N PHE A 13 -22.00 -27.32 -5.18
CA PHE A 13 -21.38 -27.46 -3.85
C PHE A 13 -20.15 -26.55 -3.72
N TRP A 14 -19.33 -26.45 -4.78
CA TRP A 14 -18.17 -25.55 -4.81
C TRP A 14 -18.55 -24.08 -5.03
N LEU A 15 -19.60 -23.76 -5.79
CA LEU A 15 -20.15 -22.39 -5.85
C LEU A 15 -20.71 -21.96 -4.49
N GLY A 16 -21.41 -22.85 -3.77
CA GLY A 16 -21.87 -22.61 -2.41
C GLY A 16 -20.71 -22.45 -1.42
N ALA A 17 -19.68 -23.29 -1.51
CA ALA A 17 -18.48 -23.17 -0.68
C ALA A 17 -17.69 -21.89 -0.99
N PHE A 18 -17.61 -21.46 -2.26
CA PHE A 18 -16.93 -20.24 -2.69
C PHE A 18 -17.67 -18.99 -2.18
N ILE A 19 -19.01 -18.98 -2.20
CA ILE A 19 -19.84 -17.90 -1.65
C ILE A 19 -19.75 -17.85 -0.11
N LEU A 20 -19.48 -18.98 0.57
CA LEU A 20 -19.31 -19.04 2.03
C LEU A 20 -17.86 -18.81 2.51
N PHE A 21 -16.84 -19.06 1.67
CA PHE A 21 -15.42 -18.88 2.04
C PHE A 21 -14.84 -17.51 1.66
N THR A 22 -15.31 -16.88 0.58
CA THR A 22 -14.85 -15.54 0.15
C THR A 22 -15.14 -14.41 1.15
N PRO A 23 -16.29 -14.34 1.87
CA PRO A 23 -16.48 -13.33 2.91
C PRO A 23 -15.58 -13.56 4.13
N ARG A 24 -15.15 -14.81 4.40
CA ARG A 24 -14.29 -15.15 5.54
C ARG A 24 -12.84 -14.68 5.33
N LEU A 25 -12.31 -14.83 4.12
CA LEU A 25 -10.97 -14.35 3.77
C LEU A 25 -10.92 -12.82 3.71
N CYS A 26 -11.97 -12.18 3.19
CA CYS A 26 -12.10 -10.73 3.17
C CYS A 26 -12.22 -10.18 4.61
N ALA A 27 -13.05 -10.79 5.46
CA ALA A 27 -13.16 -10.42 6.87
C ALA A 27 -11.87 -10.63 7.66
N GLN A 28 -11.10 -11.70 7.40
CA GLN A 28 -9.80 -11.92 8.03
C GLN A 28 -8.75 -10.88 7.60
N THR A 29 -8.75 -10.50 6.33
CA THR A 29 -7.84 -9.46 5.81
C THR A 29 -8.21 -8.07 6.35
N MET A 30 -9.50 -7.77 6.44
CA MET A 30 -10.01 -6.54 7.04
C MET A 30 -9.71 -6.47 8.55
N ALA A 31 -9.89 -7.58 9.28
CA ALA A 31 -9.56 -7.67 10.70
C ALA A 31 -8.05 -7.50 10.95
N ALA A 32 -7.20 -8.13 10.14
CA ALA A 32 -5.75 -7.97 10.23
C ALA A 32 -5.30 -6.53 9.89
N ASN A 33 -5.93 -5.87 8.91
CA ASN A 33 -5.66 -4.47 8.59
C ASN A 33 -6.11 -3.52 9.71
N ALA A 34 -7.26 -3.79 10.35
CA ALA A 34 -7.74 -3.02 11.50
C ALA A 34 -6.84 -3.21 12.73
N GLU A 35 -6.35 -4.43 12.97
CA GLU A 35 -5.40 -4.74 14.04
C GLU A 35 -4.06 -4.03 13.83
N ASN A 36 -3.51 -4.06 12.61
CA ASN A 36 -2.32 -3.30 12.24
C ASN A 36 -2.53 -1.77 12.36
N ALA A 37 -3.71 -1.27 11.99
CA ALA A 37 -4.05 0.15 12.14
C ALA A 37 -4.13 0.57 13.61
N ALA A 38 -4.76 -0.25 14.46
CA ALA A 38 -4.81 -0.02 15.90
C ALA A 38 -3.42 -0.04 16.53
N ALA A 39 -2.57 -0.99 16.16
CA ALA A 39 -1.19 -1.08 16.63
C ALA A 39 -0.35 0.15 16.23
N ASN A 40 -0.49 0.63 15.00
CA ASN A 40 0.22 1.82 14.53
C ASN A 40 -0.26 3.10 15.25
N ARG A 41 -1.57 3.25 15.47
CA ARG A 41 -2.13 4.37 16.25
C ARG A 41 -1.60 4.38 17.68
N GLN A 42 -1.58 3.22 18.33
CA GLN A 42 -1.06 3.08 19.67
C GLN A 42 0.44 3.43 19.73
N THR A 43 1.22 2.90 18.78
CA THR A 43 2.66 3.19 18.65
C THR A 43 2.91 4.69 18.47
N PHE A 44 2.13 5.37 17.62
CA PHE A 44 2.22 6.81 17.39
C PHE A 44 1.95 7.60 18.67
N VAL A 45 0.88 7.28 19.39
CA VAL A 45 0.53 7.93 20.67
C VAL A 45 1.60 7.71 21.73
N ASP A 46 2.05 6.46 21.92
CA ASP A 46 3.00 6.13 22.98
C ASP A 46 4.40 6.67 22.70
N TYR A 47 4.80 6.73 21.43
CA TYR A 47 6.04 7.39 21.04
C TYR A 47 5.99 8.89 21.32
N GLY A 48 4.85 9.56 21.06
CA GLY A 48 4.65 10.96 21.41
C GLY A 48 4.79 11.23 22.90
N LYS A 49 4.21 10.37 23.75
CA LYS A 49 4.27 10.51 25.21
C LYS A 49 5.70 10.52 25.77
N LYS A 50 6.68 9.93 25.07
CA LYS A 50 8.11 9.95 25.49
C LYS A 50 8.69 11.37 25.55
N TYR A 51 8.08 12.32 24.86
CA TYR A 51 8.52 13.70 24.81
C TYR A 51 7.84 14.62 25.82
N ILE A 52 6.94 14.10 26.67
CA ILE A 52 6.29 14.92 27.72
C ILE A 52 7.36 15.62 28.58
N GLY A 53 7.17 16.92 28.80
CA GLY A 53 8.09 17.79 29.54
C GLY A 53 9.19 18.44 28.70
N ARG A 54 9.32 18.12 27.41
CA ARG A 54 10.30 18.79 26.53
C ARG A 54 9.86 20.24 26.26
N PRO A 55 10.76 21.24 26.31
CA PRO A 55 10.42 22.65 26.14
C PRO A 55 9.86 22.97 24.76
N TYR A 56 9.01 23.99 24.71
CA TYR A 56 8.52 24.55 23.45
C TYR A 56 9.55 25.50 22.85
N VAL A 57 9.88 25.34 21.58
CA VAL A 57 10.68 26.29 20.80
C VAL A 57 10.10 26.40 19.41
N ASN A 58 9.72 27.61 18.99
CA ASN A 58 9.14 27.85 17.67
C ASN A 58 10.11 27.36 16.57
N GLY A 59 9.62 26.54 15.64
CA GLY A 59 10.44 25.95 14.57
C GLY A 59 11.19 24.67 14.96
N ALA A 60 11.21 24.26 16.24
CA ALA A 60 11.95 23.07 16.66
C ALA A 60 11.25 21.74 16.32
N THR A 61 12.04 20.72 15.99
CA THR A 61 11.59 19.37 15.59
C THR A 61 12.21 18.26 16.45
N GLY A 62 12.76 18.58 17.62
CA GLY A 62 13.33 17.61 18.54
C GLY A 62 14.84 17.38 18.40
N PRO A 63 15.39 16.42 19.17
CA PRO A 63 14.68 15.67 20.21
C PRO A 63 14.53 16.44 21.53
N ASN A 64 15.25 17.56 21.69
CA ASN A 64 15.34 18.28 22.96
C ASN A 64 14.24 19.35 23.15
N SER A 65 13.67 19.87 22.07
CA SER A 65 12.60 20.87 22.09
C SER A 65 11.72 20.74 20.85
N PHE A 66 10.47 21.18 20.93
CA PHE A 66 9.50 21.03 19.85
C PHE A 66 8.62 22.27 19.71
N ASP A 67 8.18 22.60 18.49
CA ASP A 67 6.91 23.32 18.32
C ASP A 67 5.75 22.34 18.12
N CYS A 68 4.52 22.86 18.07
CA CYS A 68 3.32 22.03 17.99
C CYS A 68 3.34 21.09 16.78
N SER A 69 3.69 21.59 15.61
CA SER A 69 3.78 20.81 14.37
C SER A 69 5.06 19.97 14.26
N GLY A 70 6.17 20.41 14.84
CA GLY A 70 7.44 19.71 14.89
C GLY A 70 7.37 18.46 15.77
N LEU A 71 6.57 18.50 16.84
CA LEU A 71 6.22 17.32 17.62
C LEU A 71 5.52 16.27 16.75
N ILE A 72 4.45 16.64 16.04
CA ILE A 72 3.70 15.72 15.19
C ILE A 72 4.58 15.15 14.08
N TYR A 73 5.32 16.03 13.40
CA TYR A 73 6.25 15.69 12.32
C TYR A 73 7.26 14.62 12.75
N THR A 74 7.93 14.83 13.88
CA THR A 74 8.95 13.91 14.37
C THR A 74 8.34 12.62 14.90
N VAL A 75 7.24 12.69 15.65
CA VAL A 75 6.58 11.48 16.16
C VAL A 75 6.11 10.60 14.99
N ALA A 76 5.45 11.18 13.98
CA ALA A 76 4.96 10.41 12.83
C ALA A 76 6.10 9.75 12.04
N ARG A 77 7.19 10.49 11.80
CA ARG A 77 8.35 9.99 11.06
C ARG A 77 9.05 8.86 11.82
N GLU A 78 9.35 9.07 13.10
CA GLU A 78 10.19 8.14 13.86
C GLU A 78 9.43 6.94 14.42
N SER A 79 8.11 7.06 14.68
CA SER A 79 7.35 5.96 15.28
C SER A 79 6.71 5.02 14.26
N ILE A 80 6.24 5.56 13.14
CA ILE A 80 5.41 4.83 12.16
C ILE A 80 5.83 5.10 10.71
N GLY A 81 6.92 5.85 10.47
CA GLY A 81 7.46 6.08 9.13
C GLY A 81 6.65 7.03 8.24
N TYR A 82 5.71 7.81 8.80
CA TYR A 82 4.90 8.76 8.03
C TYR A 82 5.59 10.13 7.90
N GLN A 83 5.83 10.55 6.66
CA GLN A 83 6.41 11.85 6.36
C GLN A 83 5.31 12.91 6.20
N LEU A 84 4.98 13.61 7.29
CA LEU A 84 3.99 14.70 7.27
C LEU A 84 4.60 16.04 6.83
N PRO A 85 3.80 16.98 6.31
CA PRO A 85 4.26 18.36 6.12
C PRO A 85 4.71 18.98 7.45
N ARG A 86 5.63 19.95 7.40
CA ARG A 86 6.23 20.56 8.59
C ARG A 86 5.33 21.57 9.31
N THR A 87 4.40 22.20 8.60
CA THR A 87 3.57 23.30 9.11
C THR A 87 2.18 22.80 9.52
N VAL A 88 1.55 23.45 10.51
CA VAL A 88 0.17 23.12 10.95
C VAL A 88 -0.80 23.11 9.77
N LYS A 89 -0.73 24.11 8.89
CA LYS A 89 -1.56 24.20 7.68
C LYS A 89 -1.32 23.04 6.71
N GLY A 90 -0.05 22.68 6.49
CA GLY A 90 0.28 21.54 5.64
C GLY A 90 -0.24 20.22 6.22
N ILE A 91 -0.06 20.00 7.52
CA ILE A 91 -0.58 18.80 8.22
C ILE A 91 -2.10 18.75 8.13
N TYR A 92 -2.78 19.89 8.32
CA TYR A 92 -4.23 19.99 8.18
C TYR A 92 -4.70 19.60 6.77
N SER A 93 -4.07 20.14 5.73
CA SER A 93 -4.39 19.81 4.33
C SER A 93 -4.09 18.35 3.95
N PHE A 94 -3.14 17.71 4.64
CA PHE A 94 -2.82 16.29 4.44
C PHE A 94 -3.87 15.35 5.06
N CYS A 95 -4.59 15.80 6.08
CA CYS A 95 -5.53 14.96 6.82
C CYS A 95 -6.91 14.90 6.17
N LYS A 96 -7.59 13.73 6.25
CA LYS A 96 -9.04 13.64 6.05
C LYS A 96 -9.73 14.26 7.26
N ILE A 97 -10.57 15.27 7.05
CA ILE A 97 -11.37 15.85 8.14
C ILE A 97 -12.49 14.89 8.53
N ILE A 98 -12.63 14.65 9.83
CA ILE A 98 -13.62 13.72 10.39
C ILE A 98 -14.53 14.42 11.40
N ASP A 99 -15.69 13.82 11.64
CA ASP A 99 -16.60 14.26 12.68
C ASP A 99 -16.06 13.94 14.08
N GLU A 100 -16.44 14.77 15.05
CA GLU A 100 -15.94 14.64 16.42
C GLU A 100 -16.34 13.33 17.09
N SER A 101 -17.50 12.79 16.71
CA SER A 101 -18.01 11.49 17.17
C SER A 101 -17.17 10.31 16.68
N GLU A 102 -16.42 10.48 15.60
CA GLU A 102 -15.58 9.44 14.99
C GLU A 102 -14.14 9.49 15.49
N ARG A 103 -13.78 10.46 16.33
CA ARG A 103 -12.40 10.70 16.75
C ARG A 103 -11.85 9.53 17.57
N GLU A 104 -10.68 9.06 17.18
CA GLU A 104 -9.96 7.95 17.81
C GLU A 104 -8.54 8.35 18.20
N PRO A 105 -7.93 7.71 19.21
CA PRO A 105 -6.52 7.92 19.53
C PRO A 105 -5.62 7.84 18.29
N GLY A 106 -4.70 8.78 18.17
CA GLY A 106 -3.81 8.96 17.02
C GLY A 106 -4.35 9.90 15.93
N ASP A 107 -5.62 10.33 15.98
CA ASP A 107 -6.10 11.44 15.16
C ASP A 107 -5.51 12.77 15.65
N LEU A 108 -5.51 13.78 14.78
CA LEU A 108 -4.98 15.11 15.10
C LEU A 108 -6.11 16.09 15.36
N VAL A 109 -5.97 16.87 16.43
CA VAL A 109 -6.91 17.96 16.78
C VAL A 109 -6.27 19.29 16.43
N PHE A 110 -7.01 20.12 15.69
CA PHE A 110 -6.54 21.42 15.20
C PHE A 110 -7.28 22.56 15.89
N PHE A 111 -6.54 23.65 16.13
CA PHE A 111 -7.05 24.83 16.83
C PHE A 111 -6.67 26.11 16.09
N ARG A 112 -7.48 27.15 16.28
CA ARG A 112 -7.26 28.51 15.78
C ARG A 112 -6.85 29.43 16.91
N THR A 113 -5.57 29.37 17.31
CA THR A 113 -5.02 30.16 18.42
C THR A 113 -4.64 31.59 17.99
N THR A 114 -4.63 31.87 16.69
CA THR A 114 -4.30 33.16 16.07
C THR A 114 -5.51 33.79 15.38
N ALA A 115 -5.44 35.10 15.11
CA ALA A 115 -6.51 35.86 14.44
C ALA A 115 -6.61 35.61 12.91
N SER A 116 -5.74 34.79 12.34
CA SER A 116 -5.62 34.57 10.88
C SER A 116 -6.76 33.74 10.27
N GLY A 117 -7.65 33.15 11.07
CA GLY A 117 -8.74 32.28 10.59
C GLY A 117 -8.29 30.88 10.14
N ASP A 118 -7.01 30.67 9.90
CA ASP A 118 -6.39 29.36 9.59
C ASP A 118 -6.04 28.56 10.86
N PRO A 119 -5.97 27.21 10.79
CA PRO A 119 -5.47 26.40 11.90
C PRO A 119 -4.01 26.76 12.20
N SER A 120 -3.74 27.11 13.45
CA SER A 120 -2.44 27.59 13.92
C SER A 120 -1.84 26.77 15.05
N HIS A 121 -2.57 25.79 15.59
CA HIS A 121 -2.06 24.81 16.54
C HIS A 121 -2.59 23.42 16.25
N VAL A 122 -1.82 22.40 16.63
CA VAL A 122 -2.14 20.98 16.43
C VAL A 122 -1.71 20.15 17.64
N GLY A 123 -2.42 19.06 17.90
CA GLY A 123 -2.04 18.05 18.87
C GLY A 123 -2.52 16.64 18.49
N ILE A 124 -1.93 15.63 19.11
CA ILE A 124 -2.29 14.21 18.95
C ILE A 124 -3.41 13.89 19.94
N TYR A 125 -4.58 13.50 19.45
CA TYR A 125 -5.64 13.00 20.32
C TYR A 125 -5.24 11.66 20.93
N ILE A 126 -5.40 11.51 22.25
CA ILE A 126 -5.00 10.31 23.00
C ILE A 126 -6.17 9.57 23.65
N GLY A 127 -7.41 9.99 23.35
CA GLY A 127 -8.63 9.42 23.93
C GLY A 127 -9.20 10.23 25.08
N ASN A 128 -10.46 9.93 25.45
CA ASN A 128 -11.17 10.53 26.59
C ASN A 128 -11.22 12.07 26.62
N GLY A 129 -11.18 12.73 25.45
CA GLY A 129 -11.15 14.19 25.38
C GLY A 129 -9.77 14.81 25.64
N HIS A 130 -8.72 14.01 25.76
CA HIS A 130 -7.34 14.47 25.99
C HIS A 130 -6.50 14.43 24.72
N PHE A 131 -5.50 15.29 24.65
CA PHE A 131 -4.56 15.35 23.55
C PHE A 131 -3.17 15.77 24.02
N LEU A 132 -2.15 15.29 23.34
CA LEU A 132 -0.75 15.65 23.51
C LEU A 132 -0.41 16.80 22.55
N ASN A 133 0.19 17.87 23.03
CA ASN A 133 0.64 18.98 22.20
C ASN A 133 1.99 19.52 22.69
N ALA A 134 2.59 20.46 21.96
CA ALA A 134 3.64 21.33 22.48
C ALA A 134 3.08 22.75 22.62
N ALA A 135 2.86 23.21 23.84
CA ALA A 135 2.26 24.50 24.16
C ALA A 135 3.33 25.58 24.42
N SER A 136 3.17 26.74 23.79
CA SER A 136 4.09 27.88 23.93
C SER A 136 3.84 28.72 25.18
N ASP A 137 2.63 28.69 25.72
CA ASP A 137 2.16 29.56 26.80
C ASP A 137 1.06 28.88 27.61
N GLY A 138 0.77 29.41 28.80
CA GLY A 138 -0.20 28.90 29.75
C GLY A 138 0.44 28.44 31.07
N PRO A 139 -0.36 27.86 31.98
CA PRO A 139 0.12 27.40 33.28
C PRO A 139 1.12 26.23 33.19
N ASN A 140 1.09 25.48 32.09
CA ASN A 140 2.05 24.45 31.75
C ASN A 140 2.50 24.68 30.30
N THR A 141 3.80 24.65 30.04
CA THR A 141 4.40 24.86 28.72
C THR A 141 5.26 23.67 28.30
N GLY A 142 5.63 23.62 27.02
CA GLY A 142 6.35 22.49 26.44
C GLY A 142 5.40 21.37 26.00
N VAL A 143 5.93 20.16 25.85
CA VAL A 143 5.14 19.00 25.45
C VAL A 143 4.31 18.51 26.63
N ILE A 144 3.00 18.69 26.56
CA ILE A 144 2.08 18.43 27.67
C ILE A 144 0.80 17.73 27.20
N LEU A 145 0.09 17.18 28.17
CA LEU A 145 -1.28 16.70 27.99
C LEU A 145 -2.26 17.83 28.31
N SER A 146 -3.19 18.07 27.41
CA SER A 146 -4.28 19.04 27.58
C SER A 146 -5.63 18.36 27.34
N SER A 147 -6.69 18.96 27.85
CA SER A 147 -8.07 18.50 27.68
C SER A 147 -8.83 19.43 26.74
N LEU A 148 -9.58 18.84 25.80
CA LEU A 148 -10.52 19.55 24.93
C LEU A 148 -11.67 20.22 25.71
N LYS A 149 -11.87 19.83 26.97
CA LYS A 149 -12.87 20.44 27.85
C LYS A 149 -12.38 21.71 28.54
N GLU A 150 -11.08 22.00 28.54
CA GLU A 150 -10.54 23.23 29.08
C GLU A 150 -11.09 24.43 28.29
N ASN A 151 -11.49 25.50 28.99
CA ASN A 151 -12.14 26.66 28.38
C ASN A 151 -11.35 27.26 27.20
N TYR A 152 -10.01 27.33 27.34
CA TYR A 152 -9.14 27.81 26.28
C TYR A 152 -9.22 26.92 25.03
N TRP A 153 -8.96 25.62 25.17
CA TRP A 153 -8.97 24.69 24.03
C TRP A 153 -10.35 24.51 23.42
N LYS A 154 -11.40 24.49 24.24
CA LYS A 154 -12.79 24.41 23.79
C LYS A 154 -13.16 25.58 22.88
N GLY A 155 -12.76 26.81 23.26
CA GLY A 155 -13.03 28.02 22.46
C GLY A 155 -12.17 28.15 21.20
N LYS A 156 -11.04 27.43 21.14
CA LYS A 156 -10.09 27.48 20.01
C LYS A 156 -10.16 26.26 19.10
N TYR A 157 -10.87 25.20 19.52
CA TYR A 157 -11.01 23.97 18.75
C TYR A 157 -11.64 24.27 17.39
N TYR A 158 -11.05 23.72 16.34
CA TYR A 158 -11.50 23.94 14.97
C TYR A 158 -12.04 22.65 14.35
N LYS A 159 -11.17 21.65 14.14
CA LYS A 159 -11.51 20.41 13.46
C LYS A 159 -10.60 19.27 13.91
N THR A 160 -11.04 18.04 13.62
CA THR A 160 -10.22 16.83 13.77
C THR A 160 -9.84 16.32 12.40
N GLY A 161 -8.57 15.98 12.22
CA GLY A 161 -8.04 15.37 11.01
C GLY A 161 -7.47 13.99 11.28
N ARG A 162 -7.69 13.09 10.33
CA ARG A 162 -7.22 11.71 10.35
C ARG A 162 -6.28 11.49 9.18
N PHE A 163 -5.08 10.99 9.48
CA PHE A 163 -4.11 10.54 8.46
C PHE A 163 -3.80 9.03 8.58
N LEU A 164 -4.20 8.40 9.68
CA LEU A 164 -4.08 6.96 9.92
C LEU A 164 -5.38 6.23 9.57
N PRO A 165 -5.33 4.99 9.07
CA PRO A 165 -6.52 4.16 8.91
C PRO A 165 -7.27 4.02 10.25
N PRO A 166 -8.62 3.97 10.26
CA PRO A 166 -9.39 3.85 11.51
C PRO A 166 -9.10 2.51 12.22
N SER A 167 -9.11 2.51 13.55
CA SER A 167 -8.88 1.30 14.37
C SER A 167 -10.10 0.36 14.37
N LYS A 168 -11.30 0.91 14.18
CA LYS A 168 -12.52 0.16 13.93
C LYS A 168 -12.93 0.38 12.49
N ILE A 169 -13.14 -0.70 11.75
CA ILE A 169 -13.85 -0.61 10.47
C ILE A 169 -15.29 -0.29 10.83
N LEU A 170 -15.63 1.00 10.84
CA LEU A 170 -17.01 1.43 10.85
C LEU A 170 -17.59 0.98 9.50
N ALA A 171 -18.52 0.04 9.56
CA ALA A 171 -19.26 -0.43 8.42
C ALA A 171 -20.11 0.74 7.87
N GLU A 172 -19.53 1.58 7.02
CA GLU A 172 -20.29 2.37 6.07
C GLU A 172 -20.82 1.41 5.00
N ASN A 173 -21.94 0.76 5.32
CA ASN A 173 -22.89 0.16 4.38
C ASN A 173 -24.19 -0.17 5.15
N ASN A 174 -25.08 0.82 5.30
CA ASN A 174 -26.48 0.51 5.60
C ASN A 174 -27.19 0.19 4.28
N THR A 175 -27.51 -1.09 4.06
CA THR A 175 -28.87 -1.64 3.99
C THR A 175 -28.85 -2.99 3.28
N ALA A 176 -29.07 -4.06 4.05
CA ALA A 176 -30.03 -5.14 3.76
C ALA A 176 -29.68 -6.40 4.56
N SER A 177 -30.61 -6.81 5.44
CA SER A 177 -30.89 -8.18 5.89
C SER A 177 -29.75 -9.06 6.41
N SER A 178 -29.83 -9.76 7.54
CA SER A 178 -30.95 -10.11 8.39
C SER A 178 -30.37 -10.68 9.69
N LYS A 179 -31.19 -10.56 10.74
CA LYS A 179 -31.14 -11.20 12.05
C LYS A 179 -30.92 -12.72 12.04
N ASN A 180 -30.62 -13.21 13.25
CA ASN A 180 -30.69 -14.56 13.82
C ASN A 180 -29.37 -15.36 13.76
N SER A 181 -28.66 -15.62 14.86
CA SER A 181 -28.96 -16.28 16.16
C SER A 181 -28.15 -17.59 16.24
N GLU A 182 -27.26 -17.64 17.23
CA GLU A 182 -26.83 -18.79 18.05
C GLU A 182 -26.81 -20.22 17.44
N SER A 183 -25.65 -20.88 17.52
CA SER A 183 -25.35 -21.90 18.57
C SER A 183 -24.27 -22.92 18.16
N VAL A 184 -23.30 -23.09 19.07
CA VAL A 184 -22.69 -24.33 19.57
C VAL A 184 -22.32 -25.46 18.58
N SER A 185 -21.03 -25.82 18.50
CA SER A 185 -20.51 -27.08 19.09
C SER A 185 -19.01 -27.33 18.83
N LYS A 186 -18.35 -27.81 19.88
CA LYS A 186 -17.00 -28.38 19.95
C LYS A 186 -16.97 -29.79 19.34
N ALA A 187 -15.83 -30.16 18.76
CA ALA A 187 -15.13 -31.47 18.80
C ALA A 187 -14.23 -31.54 17.55
N GLY A 188 -12.99 -32.02 17.55
CA GLY A 188 -12.13 -32.61 18.56
C GLY A 188 -10.75 -32.80 17.92
N LEU A 189 -9.70 -32.73 18.74
CA LEU A 189 -8.36 -33.14 18.35
C LEU A 189 -8.29 -34.67 18.25
N SER A 190 -7.66 -35.20 17.20
CA SER A 190 -6.66 -36.28 17.29
C SER A 190 -6.15 -36.64 15.90
N GLY A 191 -4.84 -36.84 15.77
CA GLY A 191 -4.25 -37.46 14.57
C GLY A 191 -2.83 -37.00 14.27
N LYS A 192 -1.86 -37.37 15.13
CA LYS A 192 -0.45 -37.43 14.75
C LYS A 192 -0.29 -38.35 13.53
N ASN A 193 0.53 -37.97 12.55
CA ASN A 193 1.55 -38.87 12.01
C ASN A 193 2.66 -38.11 11.29
N SER A 194 3.87 -38.38 11.76
CA SER A 194 5.16 -38.08 11.18
C SER A 194 5.47 -39.03 10.01
N SER A 195 5.90 -38.51 8.86
CA SER A 195 6.83 -39.20 7.95
C SER A 195 7.42 -38.16 7.01
N SER A 196 8.69 -37.80 7.16
CA SER A 196 9.87 -38.51 6.67
C SER A 196 10.47 -37.71 5.52
N ARG A 197 11.65 -37.19 5.80
CA ARG A 197 12.52 -36.44 4.90
C ARG A 197 13.07 -37.46 3.90
N GLN A 198 12.69 -37.37 2.63
CA GLN A 198 13.38 -38.07 1.54
C GLN A 198 13.84 -37.07 0.48
N THR A 199 15.13 -36.80 0.54
CA THR A 199 15.93 -36.21 -0.53
C THR A 199 15.99 -37.19 -1.70
N SER A 200 15.32 -36.88 -2.82
CA SER A 200 15.60 -37.51 -4.11
C SER A 200 16.23 -36.48 -5.06
N ARG A 201 17.51 -36.69 -5.37
CA ARG A 201 18.18 -36.12 -6.54
C ARG A 201 17.53 -36.78 -7.76
N GLN A 202 16.70 -36.06 -8.52
CA GLN A 202 16.26 -36.48 -9.83
C GLN A 202 16.93 -35.59 -10.90
N ASN A 203 17.65 -36.25 -11.81
CA ASN A 203 18.13 -35.69 -13.07
C ASN A 203 16.90 -35.33 -13.93
N GLY A 204 16.40 -34.11 -13.80
CA GLY A 204 15.40 -33.54 -14.72
C GLY A 204 16.09 -32.82 -15.88
N ASN A 205 15.53 -32.92 -17.08
CA ASN A 205 16.02 -32.21 -18.26
C ASN A 205 15.97 -30.69 -17.99
N PHE A 206 16.86 -29.91 -18.62
CA PHE A 206 16.93 -28.45 -18.41
C PHE A 206 15.56 -27.74 -18.56
N THR A 207 14.74 -28.24 -19.49
CA THR A 207 13.38 -27.76 -19.76
C THR A 207 12.39 -27.98 -18.61
N ASP A 208 12.63 -28.95 -17.73
CA ASP A 208 11.74 -29.25 -16.59
C ASP A 208 11.84 -28.20 -15.49
N LYS A 209 12.91 -27.40 -15.51
CA LYS A 209 13.18 -26.32 -14.56
C LYS A 209 12.76 -24.95 -15.09
N ILE A 210 12.12 -24.87 -16.25
CA ILE A 210 11.64 -23.59 -16.78
C ILE A 210 10.14 -23.48 -16.52
N ILE A 211 9.77 -22.37 -15.88
CA ILE A 211 8.39 -21.97 -15.63
C ILE A 211 8.09 -20.80 -16.56
N LEU A 212 6.99 -20.89 -17.31
CA LEU A 212 6.50 -19.78 -18.10
C LEU A 212 5.35 -19.11 -17.36
N ASP A 213 5.40 -17.79 -17.26
CA ASP A 213 4.32 -16.98 -16.72
C ASP A 213 3.91 -15.87 -17.69
N GLY A 214 2.60 -15.70 -17.83
CA GLY A 214 1.97 -14.60 -18.55
C GLY A 214 1.24 -13.71 -17.56
N MET A 215 1.30 -12.40 -17.74
CA MET A 215 0.65 -11.45 -16.85
C MET A 215 -0.05 -10.36 -17.64
N PHE A 216 -1.24 -9.97 -17.18
CA PHE A 216 -1.96 -8.81 -17.68
C PHE A 216 -2.26 -7.88 -16.51
N CYS A 217 -1.91 -6.61 -16.66
CA CYS A 217 -2.03 -5.60 -15.61
C CYS A 217 -2.67 -4.31 -16.13
N LEU A 218 -3.37 -3.66 -15.21
CA LEU A 218 -3.76 -2.26 -15.32
C LEU A 218 -2.74 -1.41 -14.56
N ASP A 219 -2.25 -0.38 -15.22
CA ASP A 219 -1.28 0.55 -14.66
C ASP A 219 -1.99 1.77 -14.11
N TRP A 220 -1.52 2.24 -12.97
CA TRP A 220 -2.06 3.41 -12.29
C TRP A 220 -0.99 4.12 -11.46
N ASN A 221 -1.25 5.37 -11.11
CA ASN A 221 -0.38 6.20 -10.27
C ASN A 221 -1.24 7.09 -9.37
N PHE A 222 -0.69 7.57 -8.26
CA PHE A 222 -1.29 8.63 -7.44
C PHE A 222 -0.68 10.01 -7.68
N PHE A 223 0.49 10.07 -8.32
CA PHE A 223 1.25 11.30 -8.48
C PHE A 223 0.95 11.94 -9.83
N THR A 224 0.41 13.16 -9.79
CA THR A 224 0.48 14.11 -10.91
C THR A 224 1.33 15.31 -10.47
N PRO A 225 1.87 16.12 -11.40
CA PRO A 225 2.67 17.30 -11.02
C PRO A 225 1.94 18.25 -10.07
N ASP A 226 0.61 18.34 -10.19
CA ASP A 226 -0.19 19.33 -9.47
C ASP A 226 -1.03 18.75 -8.31
N ASN A 227 -1.37 17.45 -8.32
CA ASN A 227 -2.29 16.84 -7.35
C ASN A 227 -1.96 15.37 -7.01
N PHE A 228 -2.37 14.93 -5.82
CA PHE A 228 -2.37 13.52 -5.43
C PHE A 228 -3.73 12.89 -5.74
N MET A 229 -3.86 12.21 -6.87
CA MET A 229 -5.10 11.63 -7.36
C MET A 229 -4.83 10.30 -8.06
N LEU A 230 -5.66 9.28 -7.75
CA LEU A 230 -5.60 8.00 -8.46
C LEU A 230 -5.89 8.22 -9.95
N THR A 231 -4.89 7.93 -10.78
CA THR A 231 -4.89 8.18 -12.21
C THR A 231 -4.57 6.88 -12.92
N PHE A 232 -5.42 6.50 -13.87
CA PHE A 232 -5.13 5.40 -14.77
C PHE A 232 -3.96 5.77 -15.70
N ARG A 233 -2.99 4.87 -15.82
CA ARG A 233 -1.76 5.08 -16.58
C ARG A 233 -1.69 4.25 -17.84
N GLY A 234 -2.41 3.14 -17.92
CA GLY A 234 -2.33 2.27 -19.08
C GLY A 234 -2.52 0.79 -18.77
N ILE A 235 -2.06 -0.05 -19.70
CA ILE A 235 -2.14 -1.50 -19.58
C ILE A 235 -0.82 -2.14 -19.97
N ALA A 236 -0.52 -3.28 -19.36
CA ALA A 236 0.69 -4.02 -19.62
C ALA A 236 0.41 -5.52 -19.78
N GLY A 237 0.96 -6.11 -20.84
CA GLY A 237 1.00 -7.56 -21.05
C GLY A 237 2.45 -8.04 -20.95
N THR A 238 2.72 -9.00 -20.07
CA THR A 238 4.07 -9.53 -19.85
C THR A 238 4.11 -11.01 -20.14
N VAL A 239 5.18 -11.45 -20.79
CA VAL A 239 5.56 -12.86 -20.91
C VAL A 239 6.92 -13.04 -20.28
N HIS A 240 7.08 -14.07 -19.45
CA HIS A 240 8.25 -14.23 -18.63
C HIS A 240 8.59 -15.71 -18.44
N ALA A 241 9.89 -16.02 -18.48
CA ALA A 241 10.43 -17.34 -18.25
C ALA A 241 11.32 -17.29 -17.00
N THR A 242 11.04 -18.17 -16.04
CA THR A 242 11.79 -18.29 -14.79
C THR A 242 12.49 -19.64 -14.73
N TYR A 243 13.75 -19.66 -14.34
CA TYR A 243 14.48 -20.89 -14.03
C TYR A 243 14.32 -21.27 -12.55
N GLU A 244 13.88 -22.49 -12.29
CA GLU A 244 13.63 -23.04 -10.97
C GLU A 244 14.93 -23.54 -10.34
N GLY A 245 15.55 -22.67 -9.52
CA GLY A 245 16.73 -22.95 -8.71
C GLY A 245 16.40 -23.17 -7.22
N LYS A 246 17.38 -23.63 -6.43
CA LYS A 246 17.18 -23.95 -5.01
C LYS A 246 17.01 -22.72 -4.09
N ASN A 247 17.69 -21.62 -4.39
CA ASN A 247 17.74 -20.44 -3.52
C ASN A 247 17.32 -19.13 -4.21
N LEU A 248 17.61 -19.01 -5.50
CA LEU A 248 17.28 -17.86 -6.34
C LEU A 248 16.77 -18.41 -7.67
N LYS A 249 15.68 -17.83 -8.16
CA LYS A 249 15.04 -18.23 -9.41
C LYS A 249 15.22 -17.09 -10.42
N PRO A 250 16.32 -17.07 -11.21
CA PRO A 250 16.54 -16.04 -12.22
C PRO A 250 15.55 -16.19 -13.36
N GLY A 251 15.16 -15.07 -13.97
CA GLY A 251 14.23 -15.08 -15.09
C GLY A 251 14.51 -13.98 -16.11
N ILE A 252 13.91 -14.16 -17.27
CA ILE A 252 13.93 -13.21 -18.37
C ILE A 252 12.53 -13.09 -18.95
N GLY A 253 12.12 -11.89 -19.32
CA GLY A 253 10.83 -11.65 -19.94
C GLY A 253 10.80 -10.39 -20.76
N THR A 254 9.65 -10.14 -21.36
CA THR A 254 9.36 -8.91 -22.05
C THR A 254 7.94 -8.46 -21.75
N THR A 255 7.74 -7.15 -21.76
CA THR A 255 6.43 -6.54 -21.53
C THR A 255 6.08 -5.67 -22.73
N VAL A 256 4.84 -5.73 -23.18
CA VAL A 256 4.24 -4.69 -24.01
C VAL A 256 3.41 -3.81 -23.08
N ARG A 257 3.83 -2.55 -22.91
CA ARG A 257 3.16 -1.59 -22.06
C ARG A 257 2.70 -0.41 -22.88
N TRP A 258 1.42 -0.10 -22.82
CA TRP A 258 0.90 1.17 -23.31
C TRP A 258 0.77 2.10 -22.11
N ASP A 259 1.46 3.24 -22.14
CA ASP A 259 1.41 4.27 -21.12
C ASP A 259 0.68 5.49 -21.68
N SER A 260 -0.58 5.67 -21.28
CA SER A 260 -1.43 6.77 -21.71
C SER A 260 -1.02 8.11 -21.09
N GLY A 261 -0.35 8.10 -19.93
CA GLY A 261 0.01 9.33 -19.24
C GLY A 261 1.29 9.98 -19.78
N THR A 262 2.19 9.21 -20.38
CA THR A 262 3.33 9.74 -21.16
C THR A 262 3.13 9.61 -22.66
N GLY A 263 2.07 8.92 -23.10
CA GLY A 263 1.68 8.76 -24.50
C GLY A 263 2.61 7.88 -25.32
N VAL A 264 3.26 6.90 -24.69
CA VAL A 264 4.22 6.02 -25.36
C VAL A 264 3.84 4.56 -25.22
N ILE A 265 4.42 3.74 -26.10
CA ILE A 265 4.44 2.30 -25.95
C ILE A 265 5.85 1.90 -25.55
N GLN A 266 5.97 1.13 -24.48
CA GLN A 266 7.24 0.64 -23.95
C GLN A 266 7.35 -0.86 -24.15
N LEU A 267 8.55 -1.30 -24.51
CA LEU A 267 8.95 -2.68 -24.66
C LEU A 267 10.13 -2.99 -23.73
N PRO A 268 9.91 -3.13 -22.40
CA PRO A 268 10.97 -3.53 -21.48
C PRO A 268 11.47 -4.94 -21.75
N LEU A 269 12.80 -5.11 -21.81
CA LEU A 269 13.44 -6.42 -21.67
C LEU A 269 13.77 -6.61 -20.19
N ILE A 270 13.08 -7.54 -19.55
CA ILE A 270 13.10 -7.71 -18.10
C ILE A 270 14.06 -8.84 -17.72
N PHE A 271 15.02 -8.54 -16.85
CA PHE A 271 15.78 -9.53 -16.09
C PHE A 271 15.28 -9.55 -14.65
N SER A 272 14.93 -10.72 -14.14
CA SER A 272 14.32 -10.85 -12.81
C SER A 272 15.04 -11.84 -11.91
N LEU A 273 14.91 -11.61 -10.61
CA LEU A 273 15.30 -12.54 -9.56
C LEU A 273 14.08 -12.76 -8.66
N THR A 274 13.55 -13.97 -8.69
CA THR A 274 12.46 -14.39 -7.81
C THR A 274 13.08 -15.00 -6.55
N MET A 275 12.85 -14.33 -5.41
CA MET A 275 13.41 -14.68 -4.10
C MET A 275 12.52 -15.70 -3.38
N THR A 276 11.21 -15.47 -3.44
CA THR A 276 10.17 -16.33 -2.88
C THR A 276 9.04 -16.46 -3.90
N ASP A 277 8.09 -17.37 -3.70
CA ASP A 277 6.94 -17.49 -4.60
C ASP A 277 6.03 -16.23 -4.59
N TYR A 278 6.22 -15.36 -3.61
CA TYR A 278 5.45 -14.12 -3.43
C TYR A 278 6.17 -12.86 -3.88
N MET A 279 7.49 -12.90 -4.11
CA MET A 279 8.27 -11.68 -4.37
C MET A 279 9.31 -11.86 -5.45
N ARG A 280 9.28 -10.97 -6.44
CA ARG A 280 10.22 -10.91 -7.57
C ARG A 280 10.73 -9.48 -7.72
N ILE A 281 12.04 -9.31 -7.81
CA ILE A 281 12.66 -8.05 -8.24
C ILE A 281 13.02 -8.14 -9.72
N PHE A 282 12.95 -7.04 -10.43
CA PHE A 282 13.23 -7.02 -11.85
C PHE A 282 13.79 -5.69 -12.33
N ALA A 283 14.64 -5.74 -13.35
CA ALA A 283 15.21 -4.55 -13.99
C ALA A 283 15.61 -4.86 -15.43
N GLY A 284 15.76 -3.83 -16.26
CA GLY A 284 16.34 -3.99 -17.58
C GLY A 284 15.96 -2.88 -18.57
N PRO A 285 16.57 -2.90 -19.76
CA PRO A 285 16.44 -1.80 -20.69
C PRO A 285 15.00 -1.66 -21.21
N VAL A 286 14.61 -0.42 -21.53
CA VAL A 286 13.28 -0.09 -22.05
C VAL A 286 13.40 0.53 -23.42
N PHE A 287 12.82 -0.12 -24.43
CA PHE A 287 12.66 0.46 -25.75
C PHE A 287 11.34 1.22 -25.80
N THR A 288 11.40 2.52 -26.05
CA THR A 288 10.21 3.40 -26.07
C THR A 288 9.88 3.80 -27.50
N ILE A 289 8.63 3.59 -27.89
CA ILE A 289 8.05 4.00 -29.16
C ILE A 289 7.12 5.19 -28.89
N GLY A 290 7.35 6.29 -29.61
CA GLY A 290 6.64 7.56 -29.44
C GLY A 290 7.52 8.63 -28.81
N THR A 291 6.95 9.83 -28.64
CA THR A 291 7.64 10.97 -28.01
C THR A 291 6.99 11.22 -26.65
N PRO A 292 7.65 10.86 -25.53
CA PRO A 292 7.03 10.97 -24.23
C PRO A 292 6.85 12.43 -23.83
N TYR A 293 5.77 12.70 -23.12
CA TYR A 293 5.46 14.00 -22.52
C TYR A 293 5.22 13.87 -21.01
N LEU A 294 5.28 15.00 -20.31
CA LEU A 294 5.02 15.05 -18.88
C LEU A 294 3.53 14.75 -18.62
N PRO A 295 3.20 13.82 -17.71
CA PRO A 295 1.82 13.50 -17.37
C PRO A 295 1.08 14.73 -16.86
N GLY A 296 -0.03 15.07 -17.50
CA GLY A 296 -0.83 16.27 -17.18
C GLY A 296 -0.41 17.53 -17.94
N ASN A 297 0.72 17.53 -18.66
CA ASN A 297 1.13 18.62 -19.53
C ASN A 297 1.70 18.07 -20.86
N ASN A 298 0.81 17.91 -21.85
CA ASN A 298 1.15 17.29 -23.13
C ASN A 298 2.10 18.13 -24.01
N ASP A 299 2.33 19.40 -23.66
CA ASP A 299 3.25 20.28 -24.38
C ASP A 299 4.69 20.16 -23.89
N GLU A 300 4.88 19.64 -22.67
CA GLU A 300 6.21 19.45 -22.08
C GLU A 300 6.77 18.08 -22.44
N ARG A 301 7.74 18.06 -23.36
CA ARG A 301 8.39 16.82 -23.80
C ARG A 301 9.43 16.36 -22.79
N ILE A 302 9.58 15.05 -22.70
CA ILE A 302 10.64 14.38 -21.92
C ILE A 302 11.35 13.35 -22.80
N LYS A 303 12.44 12.78 -22.30
CA LYS A 303 13.23 11.77 -22.99
C LYS A 303 13.25 10.47 -22.19
N ALA A 304 12.89 9.36 -22.82
CA ALA A 304 13.02 8.04 -22.20
C ALA A 304 14.48 7.60 -22.18
N SER A 305 14.97 7.11 -21.04
CA SER A 305 16.29 6.48 -20.96
C SER A 305 16.20 4.99 -21.31
N VAL A 306 17.16 4.50 -22.11
CA VAL A 306 17.19 3.08 -22.51
C VAL A 306 17.77 2.19 -21.41
N PHE A 307 18.70 2.69 -20.57
CA PHE A 307 19.31 1.94 -19.47
C PHE A 307 19.55 2.81 -18.22
N PRO A 308 19.26 2.34 -16.98
CA PRO A 308 18.77 1.00 -16.63
C PRO A 308 17.35 0.71 -17.12
N GLY A 309 16.66 1.72 -17.68
CA GLY A 309 15.36 1.56 -18.33
C GLY A 309 14.24 1.49 -17.31
N ILE A 310 14.03 0.31 -16.73
CA ILE A 310 13.04 0.03 -15.69
C ILE A 310 13.67 -0.70 -14.51
N LEU A 311 13.17 -0.43 -13.30
CA LEU A 311 13.45 -1.18 -12.08
C LEU A 311 12.13 -1.38 -11.33
N GLY A 312 11.88 -2.57 -10.80
CA GLY A 312 10.66 -2.81 -10.05
C GLY A 312 10.71 -4.02 -9.13
N ILE A 313 9.65 -4.12 -8.34
CA ILE A 313 9.35 -5.23 -7.46
C ILE A 313 7.91 -5.67 -7.71
N SER A 314 7.69 -6.98 -7.67
CA SER A 314 6.44 -7.65 -7.95
C SER A 314 6.05 -8.49 -6.74
N PHE A 315 4.83 -8.31 -6.27
CA PHE A 315 4.22 -9.07 -5.18
C PHE A 315 3.09 -9.93 -5.72
N ASN A 316 3.10 -11.22 -5.37
CA ASN A 316 2.06 -12.17 -5.79
C ASN A 316 1.25 -12.64 -4.59
N SER A 317 -0.05 -12.83 -4.80
CA SER A 317 -0.87 -13.60 -3.89
C SER A 317 -0.49 -15.09 -3.94
N PRO A 318 -0.92 -15.90 -2.95
CA PRO A 318 -0.99 -17.35 -3.14
C PRO A 318 -1.75 -17.68 -4.43
N SER A 319 -1.28 -18.67 -5.17
CA SER A 319 -1.93 -19.12 -6.40
C SER A 319 -3.07 -20.09 -6.11
N PHE A 320 -4.05 -20.13 -7.00
CA PHE A 320 -5.08 -21.17 -7.04
C PHE A 320 -5.03 -21.89 -8.39
N LYS A 321 -5.36 -23.19 -8.36
CA LYS A 321 -5.30 -24.05 -9.54
C LYS A 321 -6.59 -23.93 -10.36
N ALA A 322 -6.42 -23.66 -11.65
CA ALA A 322 -7.47 -23.74 -12.66
C ALA A 322 -7.04 -24.79 -13.70
N GLY A 323 -7.39 -26.05 -13.46
CA GLY A 323 -6.91 -27.18 -14.26
C GLY A 323 -5.41 -27.38 -14.11
N LYS A 324 -4.68 -27.17 -15.20
CA LYS A 324 -3.21 -27.31 -15.29
C LYS A 324 -2.44 -26.01 -15.00
N THR A 325 -3.17 -24.93 -14.79
CA THR A 325 -2.61 -23.58 -14.72
C THR A 325 -2.75 -23.03 -13.31
N ASP A 326 -1.72 -22.35 -12.83
CA ASP A 326 -1.74 -21.63 -11.55
C ASP A 326 -2.06 -20.15 -11.82
N ILE A 327 -3.10 -19.63 -11.17
CA ILE A 327 -3.54 -18.23 -11.29
C ILE A 327 -3.26 -17.52 -9.98
N SER A 328 -2.70 -16.30 -10.05
CA SER A 328 -2.40 -15.45 -8.90
C SER A 328 -2.71 -13.99 -9.21
N PHE A 329 -3.00 -13.21 -8.18
CA PHE A 329 -3.07 -11.75 -8.29
C PHE A 329 -1.69 -11.15 -8.09
N VAL A 330 -1.39 -10.11 -8.84
CA VAL A 330 -0.09 -9.44 -8.80
C VAL A 330 -0.25 -7.95 -8.56
N GLN A 331 0.64 -7.43 -7.73
CA GLN A 331 0.88 -6.00 -7.54
C GLN A 331 2.35 -5.70 -7.82
N ASP A 332 2.62 -4.95 -8.88
CA ASP A 332 3.95 -4.43 -9.17
C ASP A 332 4.06 -2.96 -8.73
N ILE A 333 5.26 -2.61 -8.30
CA ILE A 333 5.72 -1.24 -8.11
C ILE A 333 6.99 -1.12 -8.94
N HIS A 334 6.99 -0.23 -9.93
CA HIS A 334 8.13 -0.06 -10.79
C HIS A 334 8.36 1.41 -11.14
N TYR A 335 9.60 1.69 -11.49
CA TYR A 335 10.07 3.01 -11.86
C TYR A 335 10.80 2.93 -13.18
N THR A 336 10.36 3.75 -14.14
CA THR A 336 11.02 3.93 -15.44
C THR A 336 11.74 5.28 -15.47
N VAL A 337 13.00 5.28 -15.91
CA VAL A 337 13.83 6.49 -15.91
C VAL A 337 13.49 7.37 -17.11
N PHE A 338 13.07 8.60 -16.84
CA PHE A 338 12.92 9.67 -17.82
C PHE A 338 13.83 10.86 -17.47
N ASN A 339 14.34 11.50 -18.51
CA ASN A 339 15.19 12.68 -18.44
C ASN A 339 14.48 13.87 -19.11
N ASP A 340 14.98 15.07 -18.85
CA ASP A 340 14.58 16.26 -19.60
C ASP A 340 15.12 16.18 -21.05
N THR A 341 14.63 17.05 -21.92
CA THR A 341 15.00 17.16 -23.35
C THR A 341 16.48 17.42 -23.58
N ASP A 342 17.14 18.14 -22.65
CA ASP A 342 18.59 18.38 -22.65
C ASP A 342 19.41 17.18 -22.14
N GLY A 343 18.73 16.12 -21.67
CA GLY A 343 19.34 14.92 -21.10
C GLY A 343 19.63 15.00 -19.61
N SER A 344 19.34 16.12 -18.95
CA SER A 344 19.46 16.27 -17.50
C SER A 344 18.38 15.46 -16.77
N ALA A 345 18.62 15.17 -15.49
CA ALA A 345 17.64 14.46 -14.67
C ALA A 345 16.43 15.37 -14.39
N LEU A 346 15.23 14.80 -14.52
CA LEU A 346 14.03 15.50 -14.07
C LEU A 346 14.10 15.80 -12.58
N ASN A 347 13.49 16.90 -12.15
CA ASN A 347 13.31 17.15 -10.72
C ASN A 347 12.51 16.01 -10.06
N ALA A 348 12.66 15.84 -8.74
CA ALA A 348 12.11 14.69 -8.03
C ALA A 348 10.60 14.49 -8.28
N LEU A 349 9.80 15.55 -8.27
CA LEU A 349 8.35 15.45 -8.44
C LEU A 349 7.96 15.03 -9.87
N LYS A 350 8.56 15.66 -10.90
CA LYS A 350 8.35 15.29 -12.31
C LYS A 350 8.81 13.86 -12.57
N SER A 351 9.93 13.49 -11.98
CA SER A 351 10.49 12.15 -12.03
C SER A 351 9.55 11.10 -11.43
N PHE A 352 8.95 11.37 -10.25
CA PHE A 352 7.96 10.47 -9.65
C PHE A 352 6.65 10.41 -10.45
N ALA A 353 6.14 11.55 -10.93
CA ALA A 353 4.91 11.58 -11.71
C ALA A 353 5.04 10.83 -13.05
N THR A 354 6.22 10.90 -13.68
CA THR A 354 6.52 10.23 -14.96
C THR A 354 6.88 8.78 -14.81
N GLY A 355 7.78 8.47 -13.88
CA GLY A 355 8.48 7.19 -13.82
C GLY A 355 7.83 6.17 -12.89
N LEU A 356 7.27 6.59 -11.76
CA LEU A 356 6.71 5.66 -10.76
C LEU A 356 5.31 5.20 -11.17
N VAL A 357 5.14 3.89 -11.33
CA VAL A 357 3.88 3.27 -11.74
C VAL A 357 3.60 2.05 -10.88
N PHE A 358 2.34 1.93 -10.48
CA PHE A 358 1.80 0.76 -9.82
C PHE A 358 1.01 -0.05 -10.84
N SER A 359 1.19 -1.37 -10.85
CA SER A 359 0.45 -2.26 -11.75
C SER A 359 -0.30 -3.31 -10.95
N SER A 360 -1.60 -3.43 -11.16
CA SER A 360 -2.42 -4.47 -10.52
C SER A 360 -2.98 -5.39 -11.59
N GLY A 361 -2.92 -6.70 -11.38
CA GLY A 361 -3.34 -7.63 -12.42
C GLY A 361 -3.39 -9.09 -12.01
N VAL A 362 -3.42 -9.94 -13.03
CA VAL A 362 -3.48 -11.39 -12.90
C VAL A 362 -2.28 -12.00 -13.60
N ARG A 363 -1.62 -12.94 -12.91
CA ARG A 363 -0.56 -13.78 -13.47
C ARG A 363 -1.05 -15.20 -13.61
N VAL A 364 -0.76 -15.77 -14.76
CA VAL A 364 -1.08 -17.11 -15.19
C VAL A 364 0.24 -17.85 -15.38
N THR A 365 0.47 -18.88 -14.59
CA THR A 365 1.73 -19.62 -14.56
C THR A 365 1.50 -21.04 -15.07
N ILE A 366 2.33 -21.45 -16.03
CA ILE A 366 2.28 -22.76 -16.66
C ILE A 366 3.70 -23.36 -16.66
N PRO A 367 3.91 -24.54 -16.06
CA PRO A 367 5.18 -25.25 -16.18
C PRO A 367 5.45 -25.60 -17.65
N LEU A 368 6.65 -25.32 -18.17
CA LEU A 368 6.96 -25.51 -19.60
C LEU A 368 6.70 -26.94 -20.09
N ARG A 369 6.94 -27.94 -19.24
CA ARG A 369 6.66 -29.37 -19.51
C ARG A 369 5.21 -29.67 -19.90
N GLU A 370 4.27 -28.80 -19.57
CA GLU A 370 2.84 -28.98 -19.85
C GLU A 370 2.41 -28.36 -21.19
N LEU A 371 3.24 -27.52 -21.79
CA LEU A 371 3.01 -26.89 -23.10
C LEU A 371 3.62 -27.70 -24.26
N ILE A 372 4.62 -28.54 -24.00
CA ILE A 372 5.37 -29.28 -25.01
C ILE A 372 4.81 -30.72 -25.22
N LYS A 373 3.82 -31.14 -24.43
CA LYS A 373 3.08 -32.40 -24.60
C LYS A 373 1.73 -32.15 -25.24
#